data_AF-A0A0X3XJJ4-F1
#
_entry.id   AF-A0A0X3XJJ4-F1
#
_cell.length_a   1.000
_cell.length_b   1.000
_cell.length_c   1.000
_cell.angle_alpha   90.00
_cell.angle_beta   90.00
_cell.angle_gamma   90.00
#
_symmetry.space_group_name_H-M   'P 1'
#
loop_
_entity.id
_entity.type
_entity.pdbx_description
1 polymer ?
#
loop_
_entity_poly.entity_id
_entity_poly.type
_entity_poly.pdbx_seq_one_letter_code
_entity_poly.pdbx_strand_id
1 'polypeptide(L)'
;MSPKRDSSTPSQAEQDAIDVLLWLGHNAGRELSYEDIAGGIGIPDGSRLRRAVPRARAAAHVLGHRLEQFMPSRDPLRRGARVTRFHKSGHGDEFGARDALLACRKAVAYMGDMHRACTFEANNPNSIEPEAFGQMADAAEGCIKTVSGVEGLGSKVVSAQGTIRRQAQRIADLEAQIADLTSHESAASA
;
A
#
# COMPACT_ATOMS: atom_id res chain seq x y z
N MET A 1 -39.29 -1.37 18.88
CA MET A 1 -38.66 -2.65 18.49
C MET A 1 -38.23 -2.53 17.04
N SER A 2 -36.93 -2.31 16.78
CA SER A 2 -36.42 -2.19 15.41
C SER A 2 -36.34 -3.59 14.77
N PRO A 3 -36.72 -3.76 13.50
CA PRO A 3 -36.65 -5.06 12.85
C PRO A 3 -35.20 -5.46 12.67
N LYS A 4 -34.84 -6.59 13.27
CA LYS A 4 -33.58 -7.29 13.09
C LYS A 4 -33.51 -7.73 11.62
N ARG A 5 -32.61 -7.14 10.82
CA ARG A 5 -32.38 -7.56 9.43
C ARG A 5 -31.65 -8.89 9.43
N ASP A 6 -32.41 -9.97 9.39
CA ASP A 6 -31.97 -11.22 8.78
C ASP A 6 -32.18 -11.06 7.26
N SER A 7 -31.16 -10.58 6.55
CA SER A 7 -31.12 -10.66 5.10
C SER A 7 -29.76 -11.19 4.69
N SER A 8 -29.71 -12.47 4.36
CA SER A 8 -28.58 -13.17 3.73
C SER A 8 -28.24 -12.64 2.33
N THR A 9 -28.97 -11.62 1.85
CA THR A 9 -28.73 -10.94 0.58
C THR A 9 -28.04 -9.61 0.84
N PRO A 10 -26.82 -9.39 0.31
CA PRO A 10 -26.14 -8.10 0.43
C PRO A 10 -26.98 -7.00 -0.22
N SER A 11 -26.99 -5.82 0.40
CA SER A 11 -27.55 -4.62 -0.22
C SER A 11 -26.81 -4.32 -1.53
N GLN A 12 -27.45 -3.60 -2.46
CA GLN A 12 -26.81 -3.20 -3.72
C GLN A 12 -25.47 -2.46 -3.49
N ALA A 13 -25.42 -1.66 -2.44
CA ALA A 13 -24.22 -0.96 -2.00
C ALA A 13 -23.07 -1.90 -1.57
N GLU A 14 -23.41 -3.02 -0.93
CA GLU A 14 -22.46 -4.04 -0.52
C GLU A 14 -22.06 -4.92 -1.70
N GLN A 15 -23.02 -5.29 -2.56
CA GLN A 15 -22.75 -6.04 -3.78
C GLN A 15 -21.78 -5.28 -4.71
N ASP A 16 -22.02 -3.98 -4.95
CA ASP A 16 -21.11 -3.16 -5.76
C ASP A 16 -19.69 -3.13 -5.17
N ALA A 17 -19.56 -3.10 -3.84
CA ALA A 17 -18.28 -3.12 -3.17
C ALA A 17 -17.59 -4.49 -3.28
N ILE A 18 -18.36 -5.58 -3.22
CA ILE A 18 -17.89 -6.96 -3.43
C ILE A 18 -17.39 -7.12 -4.87
N ASP A 19 -18.17 -6.66 -5.87
CA ASP A 19 -17.82 -6.76 -7.28
C ASP A 19 -16.53 -5.98 -7.58
N VAL A 20 -16.41 -4.75 -7.06
CA VAL A 20 -15.18 -3.97 -7.12
C VAL A 20 -14.01 -4.75 -6.50
N LEU A 21 -14.19 -5.30 -5.31
CA LEU A 21 -13.12 -5.99 -4.60
C LEU A 21 -12.65 -7.26 -5.32
N LEU A 22 -13.59 -8.07 -5.82
CA LEU A 22 -13.28 -9.28 -6.59
C LEU A 22 -12.52 -8.94 -7.87
N TRP A 23 -12.98 -7.93 -8.60
CA TRP A 23 -12.32 -7.49 -9.83
C TRP A 23 -10.92 -6.92 -9.59
N LEU A 24 -10.76 -6.12 -8.52
CA LEU A 24 -9.46 -5.63 -8.07
C LEU A 24 -8.51 -6.77 -7.68
N GLY A 25 -9.03 -7.84 -7.09
CA GLY A 25 -8.27 -9.03 -6.74
C GLY A 25 -7.60 -9.70 -7.95
N HIS A 26 -8.31 -9.79 -9.08
CA HIS A 26 -7.77 -10.32 -10.33
C HIS A 26 -6.74 -9.38 -10.99
N ASN A 27 -6.80 -8.09 -10.66
CA ASN A 27 -5.91 -7.05 -11.19
C ASN A 27 -4.91 -6.54 -10.14
N ALA A 28 -4.59 -7.36 -9.14
CA ALA A 28 -3.70 -6.99 -8.05
C ALA A 28 -2.34 -6.49 -8.57
N GLY A 29 -1.81 -5.43 -7.95
CA GLY A 29 -0.53 -4.82 -8.31
C GLY A 29 -0.55 -3.86 -9.51
N ARG A 30 -1.62 -3.82 -10.31
CA ARG A 30 -1.75 -2.91 -11.47
C ARG A 30 -2.22 -1.52 -11.05
N GLU A 31 -1.82 -0.49 -11.80
CA GLU A 31 -2.39 0.87 -11.67
C GLU A 31 -3.74 0.92 -12.41
N LEU A 32 -4.80 1.25 -11.68
CA LEU A 32 -6.17 1.21 -12.19
C LEU A 32 -6.87 2.55 -11.92
N SER A 33 -7.42 3.18 -12.97
CA SER A 33 -8.24 4.39 -12.86
C SER A 33 -9.70 4.05 -12.51
N TYR A 34 -10.53 5.06 -12.27
CA TYR A 34 -11.97 4.85 -12.15
C TYR A 34 -12.60 4.31 -13.43
N GLU A 35 -12.09 4.72 -14.60
CA GLU A 35 -12.55 4.22 -15.90
C GLU A 35 -12.20 2.74 -16.09
N ASP A 36 -10.99 2.32 -15.67
CA ASP A 36 -10.56 0.92 -15.73
C ASP A 36 -11.49 0.05 -14.87
N ILE A 37 -11.79 0.49 -13.64
CA ILE A 37 -12.70 -0.22 -12.74
C ILE A 37 -14.12 -0.24 -13.31
N ALA A 38 -14.60 0.89 -13.83
CA ALA A 38 -15.93 1.02 -14.41
C ALA A 38 -16.15 0.04 -15.57
N GLY A 39 -15.20 -0.01 -16.51
CA GLY A 39 -15.22 -0.95 -17.63
C GLY A 39 -15.08 -2.41 -17.17
N GLY A 40 -14.31 -2.64 -16.11
CA GLY A 40 -14.06 -3.97 -15.55
C GLY A 40 -15.27 -4.61 -14.88
N ILE A 41 -16.07 -3.83 -14.14
CA ILE A 41 -17.22 -4.34 -13.38
C ILE A 41 -18.58 -4.04 -14.04
N GLY A 42 -18.59 -3.29 -15.14
CA GLY A 42 -19.82 -2.91 -15.84
C GLY A 42 -20.66 -1.85 -15.10
N ILE A 43 -20.08 -1.11 -14.16
CA ILE A 43 -20.72 0.04 -13.49
C ILE A 43 -20.10 1.32 -14.04
N PRO A 44 -20.87 2.24 -14.67
CA PRO A 44 -20.33 3.49 -15.18
C PRO A 44 -19.60 4.33 -14.12
N ASP A 45 -18.55 5.06 -14.52
CA ASP A 45 -17.92 6.04 -13.62
C ASP A 45 -18.93 7.14 -13.28
N GLY A 46 -19.40 7.11 -12.04
CA GLY A 46 -20.43 7.99 -11.52
C GLY A 46 -20.58 7.85 -10.02
N SER A 47 -21.64 8.42 -9.47
CA SER A 47 -21.88 8.45 -8.02
C SER A 47 -21.95 7.05 -7.39
N ARG A 48 -22.47 6.06 -8.11
CA ARG A 48 -22.54 4.66 -7.67
C ARG A 48 -21.15 4.06 -7.46
N LEU A 49 -20.31 4.07 -8.49
CA LEU A 49 -18.93 3.56 -8.42
C LEU A 49 -18.10 4.30 -7.37
N ARG A 50 -18.23 5.65 -7.32
CA ARG A 50 -17.50 6.49 -6.36
C ARG A 50 -17.90 6.27 -4.90
N ARG A 51 -19.08 5.69 -4.64
CA ARG A 51 -19.50 5.21 -3.32
C ARG A 51 -19.05 3.77 -3.04
N ALA A 52 -19.00 2.93 -4.08
CA ALA A 52 -18.59 1.53 -3.97
C ALA A 52 -17.09 1.40 -3.63
N VAL A 53 -16.23 2.17 -4.29
CA VAL A 53 -14.77 2.08 -4.13
C VAL A 53 -14.29 2.35 -2.68
N PRO A 54 -14.74 3.39 -1.97
CA PRO A 54 -14.39 3.57 -0.55
C PRO A 54 -14.87 2.42 0.35
N ARG A 55 -16.02 1.82 0.05
CA ARG A 55 -16.53 0.65 0.78
C ARG A 55 -15.69 -0.59 0.51
N ALA A 56 -15.33 -0.83 -0.75
CA ALA A 56 -14.40 -1.89 -1.14
C ALA A 56 -13.03 -1.72 -0.46
N ARG A 57 -12.54 -0.47 -0.30
CA ARG A 57 -11.33 -0.18 0.46
C ARG A 57 -11.46 -0.59 1.93
N ALA A 58 -12.58 -0.25 2.58
CA ALA A 58 -12.83 -0.65 3.96
C ALA A 58 -12.92 -2.18 4.11
N ALA A 59 -13.63 -2.85 3.19
CA ALA A 59 -13.72 -4.31 3.16
C ALA A 59 -12.36 -4.98 2.93
N ALA A 60 -11.57 -4.46 1.98
CA ALA A 60 -10.20 -4.90 1.73
C ALA A 60 -9.37 -4.85 3.02
N HIS A 61 -9.44 -3.74 3.76
CA HIS A 61 -8.72 -3.58 5.02
C HIS A 61 -9.12 -4.61 6.08
N VAL A 62 -10.43 -4.88 6.23
CA VAL A 62 -10.94 -5.93 7.15
C VAL A 62 -10.41 -7.32 6.78
N LEU A 63 -10.26 -7.60 5.48
CA LEU A 63 -9.71 -8.85 4.96
C LEU A 63 -8.16 -8.90 4.97
N GLY A 64 -7.51 -7.86 5.52
CA GLY A 64 -6.05 -7.73 5.57
C GLY A 64 -5.41 -7.32 4.24
N HIS A 65 -6.20 -7.05 3.21
CA HIS A 65 -5.75 -6.50 1.94
C HIS A 65 -5.59 -4.98 2.03
N ARG A 66 -4.89 -4.40 1.05
CA ARG A 66 -4.71 -2.95 0.97
C ARG A 66 -5.15 -2.44 -0.40
N LEU A 67 -6.07 -1.49 -0.40
CA LEU A 67 -6.43 -0.72 -1.59
C LEU A 67 -5.97 0.71 -1.37
N GLU A 68 -5.09 1.19 -2.24
CA GLU A 68 -4.53 2.54 -2.13
C GLU A 68 -5.60 3.63 -2.25
N GLN A 69 -5.22 4.84 -1.83
CA GLN A 69 -5.94 6.03 -2.26
C GLN A 69 -5.59 6.30 -3.73
N PHE A 70 -6.48 6.99 -4.43
CA PHE A 70 -6.17 7.41 -5.79
C PHE A 70 -5.01 8.42 -5.76
N MET A 71 -3.92 8.13 -6.45
CA MET A 71 -2.74 8.98 -6.55
C MET A 71 -2.41 9.25 -8.03
N PRO A 72 -1.60 10.28 -8.34
CA PRO A 72 -1.09 10.46 -9.69
C PRO A 72 -0.34 9.21 -10.15
N SER A 73 -0.60 8.76 -11.38
CA SER A 73 0.07 7.60 -11.98
C SER A 73 1.58 7.82 -12.06
N ARG A 74 2.34 6.74 -11.82
CA ARG A 74 3.80 6.73 -12.00
C ARG A 74 4.21 6.33 -13.42
N ASP A 75 3.28 5.83 -14.22
CA ASP A 75 3.50 5.48 -15.61
C ASP A 75 3.63 6.77 -16.44
N PRO A 76 4.79 6.99 -17.12
CA PRO A 76 4.98 8.14 -17.99
C PRO A 76 3.95 8.26 -19.11
N LEU A 77 3.33 7.15 -19.52
CA LEU A 77 2.29 7.09 -20.56
C LEU A 77 0.90 7.49 -20.04
N ARG A 78 0.70 7.51 -18.72
CA ARG A 78 -0.56 7.88 -18.06
C ARG A 78 -0.44 9.16 -17.23
N ARG A 79 0.46 10.08 -17.63
CA ARG A 79 0.66 11.36 -16.91
C ARG A 79 -0.67 12.09 -16.71
N GLY A 80 -0.93 12.49 -15.48
CA GLY A 80 -2.16 13.21 -15.08
C GLY A 80 -3.32 12.29 -14.68
N ALA A 81 -3.26 10.99 -14.98
CA ALA A 81 -4.28 10.05 -14.53
C ALA A 81 -4.20 9.84 -13.01
N ARG A 82 -5.37 9.78 -12.37
CA ARG A 82 -5.48 9.31 -10.98
C ARG A 82 -5.76 7.82 -10.97
N VAL A 83 -4.91 7.07 -10.30
CA VAL A 83 -4.94 5.61 -10.26
C VAL A 83 -4.86 5.10 -8.83
N THR A 84 -5.38 3.90 -8.62
CA THR A 84 -5.26 3.13 -7.38
C THR A 84 -4.63 1.78 -7.67
N ARG A 85 -4.12 1.13 -6.62
CA ARG A 85 -3.56 -0.22 -6.70
C ARG A 85 -4.13 -1.08 -5.58
N PHE A 86 -4.46 -2.33 -5.92
CA PHE A 86 -4.91 -3.33 -4.96
C PHE A 86 -3.77 -4.29 -4.61
N HIS A 87 -3.59 -4.55 -3.32
CA HIS A 87 -2.55 -5.39 -2.76
C HIS A 87 -3.18 -6.51 -1.94
N LYS A 88 -2.92 -7.75 -2.34
CA LYS A 88 -3.40 -8.94 -1.66
C LYS A 88 -2.49 -9.27 -0.46
N SER A 89 -3.08 -9.66 0.66
CA SER A 89 -2.34 -10.11 1.83
C SER A 89 -1.60 -11.42 1.53
N GLY A 90 -0.43 -11.60 2.14
CA GLY A 90 0.39 -12.82 1.96
C GLY A 90 1.19 -12.86 0.66
N HIS A 91 1.11 -11.85 -0.20
CA HIS A 91 2.09 -11.63 -1.26
C HIS A 91 3.06 -10.57 -0.77
N GLY A 92 4.26 -11.00 -0.38
CA GLY A 92 5.36 -10.15 0.05
C GLY A 92 5.85 -9.28 -1.11
N ASP A 93 5.07 -8.28 -1.46
CA ASP A 93 5.40 -7.35 -2.53
C ASP A 93 6.42 -6.33 -2.01
N GLU A 94 7.55 -6.21 -2.72
CA GLU A 94 8.52 -5.14 -2.50
C GLU A 94 7.85 -3.76 -2.45
N PHE A 95 6.67 -3.64 -3.06
CA PHE A 95 5.88 -2.43 -3.07
C PHE A 95 5.20 -2.13 -1.73
N GLY A 96 4.60 -3.10 -1.05
CA GLY A 96 4.05 -2.92 0.29
C GLY A 96 5.14 -2.60 1.31
N ALA A 97 6.30 -3.26 1.21
CA ALA A 97 7.47 -2.93 2.02
C ALA A 97 7.98 -1.50 1.72
N ARG A 98 8.14 -1.13 0.44
CA ARG A 98 8.59 0.21 0.03
C ARG A 98 7.60 1.31 0.40
N ASP A 99 6.30 1.05 0.31
CA ASP A 99 5.28 2.03 0.66
C ASP A 99 5.12 2.18 2.17
N ALA A 100 5.20 1.09 2.93
CA ALA A 100 5.32 1.14 4.39
C ALA A 100 6.55 1.98 4.79
N LEU A 101 7.68 1.79 4.13
CA LEU A 101 8.88 2.60 4.38
C LEU A 101 8.73 4.06 3.98
N LEU A 102 8.06 4.32 2.86
CA LEU A 102 7.77 5.68 2.43
C LEU A 102 6.83 6.37 3.44
N ALA A 103 5.83 5.67 3.96
CA ALA A 103 4.93 6.17 4.99
C ALA A 103 5.69 6.46 6.30
N CYS A 104 6.57 5.55 6.74
CA CYS A 104 7.45 5.76 7.89
C CYS A 104 8.32 7.01 7.69
N ARG A 105 8.98 7.16 6.54
CA ARG A 105 9.82 8.34 6.24
C ARG A 105 9.03 9.64 6.26
N LYS A 106 7.83 9.65 5.67
CA LYS A 106 6.94 10.84 5.70
C LYS A 106 6.55 11.20 7.13
N ALA A 107 6.20 10.21 7.94
CA ALA A 107 5.84 10.44 9.34
C ALA A 107 7.01 11.05 10.14
N VAL A 108 8.23 10.53 9.97
CA VAL A 108 9.44 11.08 10.61
C VAL A 108 9.69 12.52 10.15
N ALA A 109 9.54 12.80 8.85
CA ALA A 109 9.70 14.15 8.32
C ALA A 109 8.70 15.14 8.96
N TYR A 110 7.42 14.77 9.02
CA TYR A 110 6.40 15.60 9.68
C TYR A 110 6.65 15.79 11.18
N MET A 111 7.15 14.76 11.87
CA MET A 111 7.56 14.90 13.27
C MET A 111 8.75 15.88 13.42
N GLY A 112 9.70 15.85 12.49
CA GLY A 112 10.81 16.80 12.45
C GLY A 112 10.36 18.25 12.20
N ASP A 113 9.38 18.46 11.33
CA ASP A 113 8.73 19.76 11.13
C ASP A 113 8.02 20.24 12.41
N MET A 114 7.26 19.35 13.06
CA MET A 114 6.59 19.64 14.33
C MET A 114 7.57 20.05 15.41
N HIS A 115 8.65 19.27 15.59
CA HIS A 115 9.72 19.58 16.54
C HIS A 115 10.27 20.99 16.30
N ARG A 116 10.65 21.32 15.05
CA ARG A 116 11.16 22.65 14.70
C ARG A 116 10.18 23.78 15.03
N ALA A 117 8.91 23.62 14.66
CA ALA A 117 7.89 24.63 14.91
C ALA A 117 7.65 24.84 16.42
N CYS A 118 7.60 23.76 17.19
CA CYS A 118 7.41 23.83 18.65
C CYS A 118 8.64 24.42 19.35
N THR A 119 9.87 24.05 18.96
CA THR A 119 11.10 24.66 19.50
C THR A 119 11.15 26.16 19.18
N PHE A 120 10.71 26.57 17.99
CA PHE A 120 10.64 27.99 17.64
C PHE A 120 9.69 28.74 18.58
N GLU A 121 8.46 28.25 18.76
CA GLU A 121 7.48 28.89 19.66
C GLU A 121 7.86 28.79 21.15
N ALA A 122 8.59 27.77 21.56
CA ALA A 122 9.10 27.64 22.93
C ALA A 122 10.14 28.72 23.26
N ASN A 123 10.94 29.13 22.27
CA ASN A 123 11.97 30.15 22.41
C ASN A 123 11.51 31.56 22.01
N ASN A 124 10.25 31.69 21.56
CA ASN A 124 9.68 32.96 21.15
C ASN A 124 9.28 33.78 22.40
N PRO A 125 9.88 34.96 22.64
CA PRO A 125 9.57 35.78 23.81
C PRO A 125 8.13 36.34 23.81
N ASN A 126 7.46 36.30 22.65
CA ASN A 126 6.05 36.70 22.49
C ASN A 126 5.10 35.50 22.44
N SER A 127 5.59 34.29 22.74
CA SER A 127 4.76 33.10 22.75
C SER A 127 3.71 33.18 23.84
N ILE A 128 2.50 32.72 23.51
CA ILE A 128 1.40 32.66 24.48
C ILE A 128 1.61 31.57 25.53
N GLU A 129 2.33 30.49 25.19
CA GLU A 129 2.52 29.30 26.03
C GLU A 129 3.87 28.61 25.73
N PRO A 130 5.02 29.26 25.99
CA PRO A 130 6.34 28.75 25.61
C PRO A 130 6.68 27.42 26.28
N GLU A 131 6.24 27.19 27.52
CA GLU A 131 6.50 25.94 28.25
C GLU A 131 5.75 24.75 27.62
N ALA A 132 4.49 24.94 27.22
CA ALA A 132 3.70 23.91 26.54
C ALA A 132 4.31 23.53 25.18
N PHE A 133 4.78 24.50 24.41
CA PHE A 133 5.49 24.23 23.16
C PHE A 133 6.84 23.53 23.40
N GLY A 134 7.53 23.83 24.51
CA GLY A 134 8.73 23.10 24.93
C GLY A 134 8.44 21.61 25.17
N GLN A 135 7.40 21.30 25.94
CA GLN A 135 6.96 19.92 26.19
C GLN A 135 6.54 19.20 24.91
N MET A 136 5.88 19.90 23.98
CA MET A 136 5.54 19.36 22.66
C MET A 136 6.78 19.06 21.80
N ALA A 137 7.80 19.91 21.86
CA ALA A 137 9.07 19.68 21.18
C ALA A 137 9.79 18.45 21.77
N ASP A 138 9.86 18.32 23.09
CA ASP A 138 10.46 17.16 23.76
C ASP A 138 9.73 15.84 23.40
N ALA A 139 8.40 15.88 23.36
CA ALA A 139 7.59 14.75 22.92
C ALA A 139 7.86 14.38 21.46
N ALA A 140 7.97 15.37 20.56
CA ALA A 140 8.33 15.17 19.16
C ALA A 140 9.71 14.51 19.03
N GLU A 141 10.71 15.00 19.79
CA GLU A 141 12.06 14.46 19.79
C GLU A 141 12.08 13.00 20.26
N GLY A 142 11.35 12.69 21.33
CA GLY A 142 11.16 11.33 21.83
C GLY A 142 10.60 10.40 20.75
N CYS A 143 9.54 10.82 20.05
CA CYS A 143 8.96 10.06 18.94
C CYS A 143 9.95 9.88 17.78
N ILE A 144 10.69 10.91 17.39
CA ILE A 144 11.69 10.83 16.32
C ILE A 144 12.74 9.77 16.68
N LYS A 145 13.26 9.77 17.91
CA LYS A 145 14.26 8.77 18.37
C LYS A 145 13.72 7.34 18.28
N THR A 146 12.47 7.11 18.71
CA THR A 146 11.83 5.78 18.63
C THR A 146 11.64 5.32 17.18
N VAL A 147 11.18 6.20 16.30
CA VAL A 147 10.85 5.83 14.90
C VAL A 147 12.10 5.73 14.03
N SER A 148 13.19 6.42 14.36
CA SER A 148 14.48 6.30 13.64
C SER A 148 15.04 4.86 13.66
N GLY A 149 14.77 4.09 14.74
CA GLY A 149 15.08 2.66 14.78
C GLY A 149 14.30 1.82 13.75
N VAL A 150 13.10 2.25 13.37
CA VAL A 150 12.26 1.59 12.36
C VAL A 150 12.82 1.78 10.95
N GLU A 151 13.45 2.93 10.65
CA GLU A 151 14.11 3.15 9.36
C GLU A 151 15.31 2.19 9.14
N GLY A 152 16.07 1.92 10.22
CA GLY A 152 17.16 0.95 10.20
C GLY A 152 16.67 -0.49 9.96
N LEU A 153 15.54 -0.88 10.55
CA LEU A 153 14.90 -2.17 10.31
C LEU A 153 14.35 -2.27 8.88
N GLY A 154 13.75 -1.19 8.39
CA GLY A 154 13.24 -1.06 7.04
C GLY A 154 14.27 -1.31 5.94
N SER A 155 15.44 -0.71 6.10
CA SER A 155 16.56 -0.89 5.16
C SER A 155 17.07 -2.34 5.14
N LYS A 156 17.05 -3.02 6.30
CA LYS A 156 17.38 -4.45 6.40
C LYS A 156 16.34 -5.34 5.71
N VAL A 157 15.05 -5.05 5.88
CA VAL A 157 13.96 -5.78 5.21
C VAL A 157 14.08 -5.67 3.69
N VAL A 158 14.30 -4.46 3.15
CA VAL A 158 14.47 -4.26 1.70
C VAL A 158 15.71 -4.98 1.17
N SER A 159 16.83 -4.94 1.90
CA SER A 159 18.07 -5.62 1.51
C SER A 159 17.92 -7.16 1.53
N ALA A 160 17.30 -7.71 2.57
CA ALA A 160 17.03 -9.13 2.69
C ALA A 160 16.08 -9.62 1.58
N GLN A 161 15.03 -8.85 1.28
CA GLN A 161 14.06 -9.19 0.23
C GLN A 161 14.68 -9.13 -1.18
N GLY A 162 15.50 -8.12 -1.48
CA GLY A 162 16.24 -8.04 -2.75
C GLY A 162 17.29 -9.14 -2.92
N THR A 163 17.75 -9.74 -1.83
CA THR A 163 18.64 -10.92 -1.85
C THR A 163 17.83 -12.20 -2.12
N ILE A 164 16.70 -12.39 -1.43
CA ILE A 164 15.79 -13.52 -1.63
C ILE A 164 15.27 -13.57 -3.08
N ARG A 165 14.87 -12.43 -3.65
CA ARG A 165 14.39 -12.38 -5.04
C ARG A 165 15.46 -12.78 -6.05
N ARG A 166 16.70 -12.31 -5.86
CA ARG A 166 17.84 -12.71 -6.72
C ARG A 166 18.16 -14.19 -6.61
N GLN A 167 18.02 -14.77 -5.41
CA GLN A 167 18.18 -16.21 -5.21
C GLN A 167 17.05 -17.00 -5.88
N ALA A 168 15.79 -16.57 -5.73
CA ALA A 168 14.64 -17.21 -6.39
C ALA A 168 14.75 -17.18 -7.92
N GLN A 169 15.17 -16.06 -8.52
CA GLN A 169 15.41 -15.99 -9.96
C GLN A 169 16.52 -16.95 -10.40
N ARG A 170 17.62 -16.99 -9.64
CA ARG A 170 18.73 -17.88 -9.95
C ARG A 170 18.36 -19.35 -9.83
N ILE A 171 17.48 -19.70 -8.89
CA ILE A 171 16.93 -21.06 -8.77
C ILE A 171 16.07 -21.38 -9.99
N ALA A 172 15.18 -20.49 -10.41
CA ALA A 172 14.36 -20.70 -11.61
C ALA A 172 15.21 -20.84 -12.89
N ASP A 173 16.27 -20.03 -13.04
CA ASP A 173 17.19 -20.12 -14.18
C ASP A 173 17.97 -21.45 -14.17
N LEU A 174 18.36 -21.94 -12.99
CA LEU A 174 19.00 -23.25 -12.83
C LEU A 174 18.05 -24.40 -13.10
N GLU A 175 16.79 -24.31 -12.65
CA GLU A 175 15.74 -25.30 -12.96
C GLU A 175 15.49 -25.39 -14.46
N ALA A 176 15.46 -24.25 -15.17
CA ALA A 176 15.32 -24.21 -16.62
C ALA A 176 16.53 -24.85 -17.33
N GLN A 177 17.76 -24.55 -16.91
CA GLN A 177 18.97 -25.17 -17.47
C GLN A 177 19.01 -26.68 -17.26
N ILE A 178 18.55 -27.17 -16.09
CA ILE A 178 18.47 -28.61 -15.81
C ILE A 178 17.42 -29.27 -16.70
N ALA A 179 16.26 -28.63 -16.92
CA ALA A 179 15.22 -29.13 -17.82
C ALA A 179 15.71 -29.22 -19.28
N ASP A 180 16.46 -28.22 -19.74
CA ASP A 180 17.05 -28.22 -21.08
C ASP A 180 18.09 -29.33 -21.24
N LEU A 181 19.01 -29.49 -20.28
CA LEU A 181 20.04 -30.55 -20.31
C LEU A 181 19.42 -31.95 -20.30
N THR A 182 18.41 -32.18 -19.46
CA THR A 182 17.74 -33.49 -19.37
C THR A 182 16.93 -33.82 -20.63
N SER A 183 16.37 -32.81 -21.31
CA SER A 183 15.70 -32.99 -22.59
C SER A 183 16.68 -33.32 -23.73
N HIS A 184 17.87 -32.72 -23.73
CA HIS A 184 18.92 -33.00 -24.71
C HIS A 184 19.58 -34.37 -24.53
N GLU A 185 19.81 -34.83 -23.30
CA GLU A 185 20.32 -36.19 -23.03
C GLU A 185 19.31 -37.28 -23.45
N SER A 186 18.02 -37.02 -23.28
CA SER A 186 16.94 -37.92 -23.70
C SER A 186 16.84 -38.04 -25.23
N ALA A 187 17.15 -36.97 -25.96
CA ALA A 187 17.14 -36.96 -27.43
C ALA A 187 18.42 -37.55 -28.05
N ALA A 188 19.55 -37.56 -27.33
CA ALA A 188 20.81 -38.15 -27.79
C ALA A 188 20.90 -39.67 -27.53
N SER A 189 20.00 -40.20 -26.68
CA SER A 189 19.97 -41.62 -26.27
C SER A 189 18.85 -42.44 -26.96
N ALA A 190 18.11 -41.83 -27.89
CA ALA A 190 17.03 -42.45 -28.69
C ALA A 190 17.48 -42.61 -30.16
#